data_AF-A0A0F9BQ82-F1
#
_entry.id   AF-A0A0F9BQ82-F1
#
_cell.length_a   1.000
_cell.length_b   1.000
_cell.length_c   1.000
_cell.angle_alpha   90.00
_cell.angle_beta   90.00
_cell.angle_gamma   90.00
#
_symmetry.space_group_name_H-M   'P 1'
#
loop_
_entity.id
_entity.type
_entity.pdbx_description
1 polymer ?
#
loop_
_entity_poly.entity_id
_entity_poly.type
_entity_poly.pdbx_seq_one_letter_code
_entity_poly.pdbx_strand_id
1 'polypeptide(L)'
;MSKKRHKIKDSELQGFKYFKSISGLLENLHDAGCQRDRAGNRTLHMDQYMSLLLLYMFNPICTSLRAVQQASELKKVQRKLGCSRVSLGSLSEAATVFDSALMQDIVTNLSTQLKPISSHAKLNEITAIVTAVDGTLL
;
A
#
# COMPACT_ATOMS: atom_id res chain seq x y z
N MET A 1 6.20 27.16 18.98
CA MET A 1 5.16 26.16 19.32
C MET A 1 4.80 25.38 18.06
N SER A 2 4.90 24.05 18.07
CA SER A 2 4.56 23.24 16.89
C SER A 2 3.06 23.33 16.61
N LYS A 3 2.69 23.63 15.36
CA LYS A 3 1.29 23.65 14.90
C LYS A 3 0.62 22.31 15.26
N LYS A 4 -0.56 22.34 15.88
CA LYS A 4 -1.33 21.11 16.19
C LYS A 4 -1.56 20.35 14.89
N ARG A 5 -1.18 19.07 14.84
CA ARG A 5 -1.35 18.23 13.64
C ARG A 5 -2.85 18.08 13.33
N HIS A 6 -3.19 18.18 12.05
CA HIS A 6 -4.55 17.95 11.54
C HIS A 6 -5.06 16.57 11.97
N LYS A 7 -6.36 16.48 12.29
CA LYS A 7 -7.00 15.22 12.66
C LYS A 7 -7.79 14.71 11.47
N ILE A 8 -7.29 13.65 10.85
CA ILE A 8 -7.90 13.01 9.67
C ILE A 8 -9.30 12.49 10.01
N LYS A 9 -10.24 12.73 9.10
CA LYS A 9 -11.64 12.26 9.16
C LYS A 9 -11.94 11.29 8.01
N ASP A 10 -12.95 10.45 8.22
CA ASP A 10 -13.42 9.45 7.22
C ASP A 10 -13.81 10.04 5.86
N SER A 11 -14.26 11.30 5.83
CA SER A 11 -14.67 12.02 4.62
C SER A 11 -13.50 12.52 3.78
N GLU A 12 -12.31 12.63 4.38
CA GLU A 12 -11.09 13.11 3.71
C GLU A 12 -10.33 11.96 3.04
N LEU A 13 -10.68 10.71 3.38
CA LEU A 13 -10.07 9.51 2.82
C LEU A 13 -10.87 8.98 1.62
N GLN A 14 -10.14 8.61 0.57
CA GLN A 14 -10.63 8.12 -0.70
C GLN A 14 -9.95 6.79 -1.08
N GLY A 15 -10.37 6.20 -2.20
CA GLY A 15 -9.78 4.96 -2.72
C GLY A 15 -10.33 3.67 -2.10
N PHE A 16 -11.23 3.74 -1.11
CA PHE A 16 -11.82 2.57 -0.44
C PHE A 16 -12.49 1.54 -1.37
N LYS A 17 -12.90 1.95 -2.58
CA LYS A 17 -13.50 1.04 -3.57
C LYS A 17 -12.51 0.00 -4.10
N TYR A 18 -11.21 0.33 -4.12
CA TYR A 18 -10.17 -0.56 -4.64
C TYR A 18 -9.73 -1.62 -3.63
N PHE A 19 -9.91 -1.35 -2.33
CA PHE A 19 -9.43 -2.22 -1.26
C PHE A 19 -10.06 -3.61 -1.24
N LYS A 20 -11.27 -3.77 -1.79
CA LYS A 20 -11.88 -5.09 -1.94
C LYS A 20 -11.10 -5.99 -2.91
N SER A 21 -10.58 -5.42 -4.00
CA SER A 21 -9.78 -6.16 -4.97
C SER A 21 -8.35 -6.34 -4.47
N ILE A 22 -7.78 -5.27 -3.87
CA ILE A 22 -6.43 -5.27 -3.33
C ILE A 22 -6.29 -6.30 -2.20
N SER A 23 -7.28 -6.45 -1.31
CA SER A 23 -7.19 -7.41 -0.21
C SER A 23 -6.99 -8.85 -0.69
N GLY A 24 -7.70 -9.26 -1.74
CA GLY A 24 -7.53 -10.60 -2.32
C GLY A 24 -6.17 -10.79 -3.02
N LEU A 25 -5.59 -9.72 -3.57
CA LEU A 25 -4.26 -9.79 -4.18
C LEU A 25 -3.15 -9.91 -3.12
N LEU A 26 -3.33 -9.28 -1.96
CA LEU A 26 -2.34 -9.23 -0.90
C LEU A 26 -2.45 -10.41 0.09
N GLU A 27 -3.51 -11.21 0.04
CA GLU A 27 -3.81 -12.27 1.03
C GLU A 27 -2.64 -13.24 1.25
N ASN A 28 -1.92 -13.60 0.19
CA ASN A 28 -0.74 -14.49 0.26
C ASN A 28 0.42 -13.91 1.10
N LEU A 29 0.40 -12.61 1.40
CA LEU A 29 1.41 -11.97 2.25
C LEU A 29 1.07 -12.05 3.74
N HIS A 30 -0.12 -12.49 4.12
CA HIS A 30 -0.57 -12.41 5.52
C HIS A 30 0.39 -13.10 6.51
N ASP A 31 0.92 -14.25 6.11
CA ASP A 31 1.85 -15.06 6.91
C ASP A 31 3.33 -14.67 6.75
N ALA A 32 3.63 -13.69 5.88
CA ALA A 32 4.98 -13.23 5.65
C ALA A 32 5.58 -12.58 6.90
N GLY A 33 6.78 -13.02 7.29
CA GLY A 33 7.49 -12.50 8.47
C GLY A 33 6.94 -12.98 9.82
N CYS A 34 5.91 -13.85 9.85
CA CYS A 34 5.36 -14.42 11.08
C CYS A 34 6.36 -15.32 11.83
N GLN A 35 7.35 -15.90 11.14
CA GLN A 35 8.38 -16.76 11.73
C GLN A 35 9.21 -16.08 12.83
N ARG A 36 9.30 -14.74 12.82
CA ARG A 36 10.00 -13.96 13.85
C ARG A 36 9.14 -13.71 15.09
N ASP A 37 7.82 -13.85 14.99
CA ASP A 37 6.90 -13.65 16.13
C ASP A 37 6.88 -14.89 17.03
N ARG A 38 7.80 -14.92 18.00
CA ARG A 38 7.85 -15.98 19.02
C ARG A 38 6.76 -15.85 20.09
N ALA A 39 6.23 -14.65 20.29
CA ALA A 39 5.27 -14.35 21.34
C ALA A 39 3.81 -14.56 20.89
N GLY A 40 3.57 -14.68 19.58
CA GLY A 40 2.23 -14.84 19.01
C GLY A 40 1.35 -13.61 19.23
N ASN A 41 1.97 -12.44 19.44
CA ASN A 41 1.26 -11.20 19.77
C ASN A 41 1.31 -10.17 18.63
N ARG A 42 1.76 -10.59 17.44
CA ARG A 42 1.68 -9.76 16.23
C ARG A 42 0.22 -9.46 15.89
N THR A 43 -0.06 -8.17 15.73
CA THR A 43 -1.38 -7.65 15.36
C THR A 43 -1.41 -6.95 14.00
N LEU A 44 -0.22 -6.78 13.40
CA LEU A 44 -0.02 -6.17 12.08
C LEU A 44 0.69 -7.17 11.16
N HIS A 45 0.01 -7.55 10.09
CA HIS A 45 0.48 -8.45 9.05
C HIS A 45 0.92 -7.68 7.80
N MET A 46 1.66 -8.33 6.89
CA MET A 46 2.25 -7.66 5.74
C MET A 46 1.21 -7.16 4.74
N ASP A 47 0.17 -7.96 4.47
CA ASP A 47 -0.99 -7.59 3.65
C ASP A 47 -1.70 -6.32 4.17
N GLN A 48 -1.87 -6.23 5.48
CA GLN A 48 -2.46 -5.07 6.16
C GLN A 48 -1.52 -3.85 6.10
N TYR A 49 -0.22 -4.06 6.27
CA TYR A 49 0.78 -3.01 6.16
C TYR A 49 0.84 -2.44 4.73
N MET A 50 0.87 -3.30 3.71
CA MET A 50 0.82 -2.89 2.31
C MET A 50 -0.48 -2.15 1.98
N SER A 51 -1.61 -2.61 2.53
CA SER A 51 -2.88 -1.90 2.41
C SER A 51 -2.82 -0.48 3.01
N LEU A 52 -2.17 -0.31 4.16
CA LEU A 52 -1.96 1.02 4.77
C LEU A 52 -1.03 1.91 3.95
N LEU A 53 0.01 1.36 3.31
CA LEU A 53 0.87 2.09 2.38
C LEU A 53 0.12 2.53 1.12
N LEU A 54 -0.75 1.68 0.57
CA LEU A 54 -1.62 2.05 -0.54
C LEU A 54 -2.62 3.14 -0.13
N LEU A 55 -3.15 3.07 1.10
CA LEU A 55 -4.03 4.13 1.63
C LEU A 55 -3.28 5.45 1.73
N TYR A 56 -2.03 5.44 2.20
CA TYR A 56 -1.13 6.59 2.20
C TYR A 56 -0.96 7.15 0.79
N MET A 57 -0.66 6.29 -0.20
CA MET A 57 -0.42 6.71 -1.58
C MET A 57 -1.67 7.28 -2.27
N PHE A 58 -2.86 6.73 -1.97
CA PHE A 58 -4.12 7.25 -2.51
C PHE A 58 -4.56 8.58 -1.89
N ASN A 59 -4.00 8.96 -0.75
CA ASN A 59 -4.48 10.08 0.05
C ASN A 59 -3.33 11.02 0.41
N PRO A 60 -3.08 12.08 -0.38
CA PRO A 60 -1.99 13.04 -0.14
C PRO A 60 -2.02 13.73 1.23
N ILE A 61 -3.14 13.67 1.95
CA ILE A 61 -3.26 14.16 3.34
C ILE A 61 -2.49 13.30 4.34
N CYS A 62 -2.28 12.03 4.02
CA CYS A 62 -1.48 11.10 4.79
C CYS A 62 -0.01 11.30 4.39
N THR A 63 0.72 12.22 5.02
CA THR A 63 2.11 12.54 4.61
C THR A 63 3.19 11.92 5.51
N SER A 64 2.81 11.11 6.50
CA SER A 64 3.75 10.52 7.45
C SER A 64 3.22 9.24 8.10
N LEU A 65 4.11 8.45 8.69
CA LEU A 65 3.73 7.26 9.49
C LEU A 65 2.74 7.59 10.61
N ARG A 66 2.82 8.79 11.22
CA ARG A 66 1.85 9.24 12.23
C ARG A 66 0.47 9.50 11.62
N ALA A 67 0.40 9.98 10.39
CA ALA A 67 -0.86 10.15 9.69
C ALA A 67 -1.49 8.80 9.35
N VAL A 68 -0.69 7.82 8.93
CA VAL A 68 -1.14 6.43 8.71
C VAL A 68 -1.63 5.78 10.02
N GLN A 69 -0.87 5.97 11.10
CA GLN A 69 -1.25 5.52 12.44
C GLN A 69 -2.60 6.12 12.85
N GLN A 70 -2.80 7.43 12.67
CA GLN A 70 -4.08 8.10 12.93
C GLN A 70 -5.21 7.58 12.02
N ALA A 71 -4.96 7.38 10.73
CA ALA A 71 -5.94 6.83 9.80
C ALA A 71 -6.38 5.42 10.23
N SER A 72 -5.47 4.59 10.76
CA SER A 72 -5.80 3.26 11.28
C SER A 72 -6.72 3.28 12.51
N GLU A 73 -6.87 4.40 13.21
CA GLU A 73 -7.80 4.55 14.34
C GLU A 73 -9.25 4.64 13.88
N LEU A 74 -9.48 5.01 12.62
CA LEU A 74 -10.79 5.17 12.04
C LEU A 74 -11.45 3.81 11.81
N LYS A 75 -12.67 3.63 12.33
CA LYS A 75 -13.42 2.37 12.21
C LYS A 75 -13.70 1.97 10.77
N LYS A 76 -13.89 2.95 9.89
CA LYS A 76 -14.06 2.72 8.45
C LYS A 76 -12.80 2.11 7.82
N VAL A 77 -11.63 2.62 8.18
CA VAL A 77 -10.32 2.10 7.71
C VAL A 77 -10.12 0.67 8.21
N GLN A 78 -10.30 0.43 9.51
CA GLN A 78 -10.17 -0.91 10.10
C GLN A 78 -11.05 -1.94 9.38
N ARG A 79 -12.32 -1.60 9.14
CA ARG A 79 -13.26 -2.48 8.43
C ARG A 79 -12.88 -2.72 6.97
N LYS A 80 -12.35 -1.70 6.28
CA LYS A 80 -12.06 -1.79 4.84
C LYS A 80 -10.73 -2.45 4.53
N LEU A 81 -9.76 -2.31 5.41
CA LEU A 81 -8.40 -2.86 5.24
C LEU A 81 -8.20 -4.15 6.05
N GLY A 82 -9.17 -4.55 6.88
CA GLY A 82 -9.06 -5.77 7.70
C GLY A 82 -7.99 -5.68 8.79
N CYS A 83 -7.53 -4.47 9.13
CA CYS A 83 -6.50 -4.26 10.13
C CYS A 83 -7.06 -3.69 11.43
N SER A 84 -6.41 -3.99 12.54
CA SER A 84 -6.67 -3.32 13.81
C SER A 84 -6.03 -1.91 13.82
N ARG A 85 -6.23 -1.16 14.92
CA ARG A 85 -5.45 0.06 15.14
C ARG A 85 -3.98 -0.33 15.24
N VAL A 86 -3.14 0.28 14.41
CA VAL A 86 -1.70 0.01 14.44
C VAL A 86 -1.00 1.03 15.34
N SER A 87 0.08 0.60 15.98
CA SER A 87 0.96 1.50 16.71
C SER A 87 2.01 2.10 15.77
N LEU A 88 2.58 3.25 16.14
CA LEU A 88 3.69 3.83 15.39
C LEU A 88 4.93 2.93 15.41
N GLY A 89 5.18 2.25 16.53
CA GLY A 89 6.27 1.29 16.67
C GLY A 89 6.14 0.13 15.68
N SER A 90 4.95 -0.48 15.61
CA SER A 90 4.65 -1.56 14.66
C SER A 90 4.80 -1.13 13.20
N LEU A 91 4.37 0.09 12.84
CA LEU A 91 4.56 0.63 11.49
C LEU A 91 6.04 0.88 11.16
N SER A 92 6.82 1.36 12.12
CA SER A 92 8.25 1.62 11.93
C SER A 92 9.04 0.32 11.82
N GLU A 93 8.67 -0.71 12.59
CA GLU A 93 9.29 -2.02 12.56
C GLU A 93 8.91 -2.81 11.30
N ALA A 94 7.67 -2.68 10.83
CA ALA A 94 7.19 -3.35 9.63
C ALA A 94 8.08 -3.11 8.40
N ALA A 95 8.63 -1.90 8.25
CA ALA A 95 9.53 -1.54 7.15
C ALA A 95 10.83 -2.36 7.11
N THR A 96 11.26 -2.94 8.24
CA THR A 96 12.48 -3.77 8.33
C THR A 96 12.18 -5.25 8.51
N VAL A 97 10.95 -5.60 8.91
CA VAL A 97 10.52 -6.98 9.13
C VAL A 97 10.00 -7.63 7.86
N PHE A 98 9.24 -6.89 7.04
CA PHE A 98 8.59 -7.46 5.87
C PHE A 98 9.52 -7.40 4.65
N ASP A 99 9.66 -8.54 3.99
CA ASP A 99 10.48 -8.65 2.79
C ASP A 99 9.74 -8.07 1.59
N SER A 100 10.21 -6.91 1.11
CA SER A 100 9.66 -6.24 -0.06
C SER A 100 9.71 -7.08 -1.34
N ALA A 101 10.61 -8.07 -1.44
CA ALA A 101 10.74 -8.92 -2.61
C ALA A 101 9.46 -9.74 -2.87
N LEU A 102 8.68 -10.06 -1.83
CA LEU A 102 7.41 -10.80 -1.96
C LEU A 102 6.35 -10.02 -2.78
N MET A 103 6.48 -8.70 -2.90
CA MET A 103 5.61 -7.91 -3.78
C MET A 103 5.88 -8.18 -5.26
N GLN A 104 7.07 -8.63 -5.64
CA GLN A 104 7.43 -8.90 -7.04
C GLN A 104 6.54 -10.01 -7.63
N ASP A 105 6.22 -11.03 -6.84
CA ASP A 105 5.34 -12.11 -7.27
C ASP A 105 3.92 -11.60 -7.56
N ILE A 106 3.41 -10.70 -6.72
CA ILE A 106 2.09 -10.09 -6.93
C ILE A 106 2.10 -9.23 -8.19
N VAL A 107 3.12 -8.39 -8.38
CA VAL A 107 3.26 -7.55 -9.58
C VAL A 107 3.40 -8.40 -10.83
N THR A 108 4.15 -9.49 -10.78
CA THR A 108 4.32 -10.43 -11.89
C THR A 108 3.01 -11.15 -12.21
N ASN A 109 2.27 -11.60 -11.19
CA ASN A 109 0.95 -12.21 -11.39
C ASN A 109 -0.07 -11.22 -11.97
N LEU A 110 0.04 -9.94 -11.66
CA LEU A 110 -0.77 -8.90 -12.28
C LEU A 110 -0.33 -8.62 -13.73
N SER A 111 0.97 -8.62 -14.01
CA SER A 111 1.49 -8.33 -15.35
C SER A 111 1.08 -9.39 -16.36
N THR A 112 0.98 -10.66 -15.96
CA THR A 112 0.47 -11.74 -16.85
C THR A 112 -1.00 -11.60 -17.22
N GLN A 113 -1.79 -10.86 -16.42
CA GLN A 113 -3.20 -10.58 -16.71
C GLN A 113 -3.39 -9.37 -17.64
N LEU A 114 -2.33 -8.58 -17.85
CA LEU A 114 -2.39 -7.44 -18.76
C LEU A 114 -2.48 -7.94 -20.20
N LYS A 115 -3.59 -7.61 -20.85
CA LYS A 115 -3.70 -7.77 -22.30
C LYS A 115 -2.95 -6.61 -22.96
N PRO A 116 -2.26 -6.85 -24.09
CA PRO A 116 -1.71 -5.76 -24.89
C PRO A 116 -2.83 -4.76 -25.20
N ILE A 117 -2.67 -3.54 -24.71
CA ILE A 117 -3.52 -2.44 -25.15
C ILE A 117 -3.15 -2.23 -26.62
N SER A 118 -4.13 -2.39 -27.51
CA SER A 118 -3.91 -2.28 -28.95
C SER A 118 -3.11 -1.01 -29.28
N SER A 119 -2.21 -1.10 -30.25
CA SER A 119 -1.37 0.03 -30.67
C SER A 119 -2.25 1.25 -30.91
N HIS A 120 -2.14 2.27 -30.06
CA HIS A 120 -2.78 3.54 -30.33
C HIS A 120 -2.26 4.06 -31.66
N ALA A 121 -3.13 4.45 -32.59
CA ALA A 121 -2.73 4.93 -33.91
C ALA A 121 -1.68 6.06 -33.84
N LYS A 122 -1.73 6.89 -32.78
CA LYS A 122 -0.76 7.95 -32.49
C LYS A 122 0.66 7.44 -32.20
N LEU A 123 0.82 6.20 -31.73
CA LEU A 123 2.15 5.59 -31.53
C LEU A 123 2.82 5.26 -32.86
N ASN A 124 2.04 4.97 -33.92
CA ASN A 124 2.57 4.69 -35.26
C ASN A 124 3.13 5.95 -35.94
N GLU A 125 2.73 7.14 -35.47
CA GLU A 125 3.21 8.43 -35.97
C GLU A 125 4.50 8.89 -35.28
N ILE A 126 4.93 8.20 -34.20
CA ILE A 126 6.17 8.52 -33.51
C ILE A 126 7.35 8.06 -34.37
N THR A 127 7.99 9.03 -35.02
CA THR A 127 9.22 8.85 -35.82
C THR A 127 10.49 8.95 -34.99
N ALA A 128 10.38 9.37 -33.72
CA ALA A 128 11.49 9.44 -32.79
C ALA A 128 11.75 8.09 -32.11
N ILE A 129 12.99 7.86 -31.68
CA ILE A 129 13.32 6.70 -30.85
C ILE A 129 12.62 6.86 -29.50
N VAL A 130 11.72 5.93 -29.17
CA VAL A 130 11.06 5.88 -27.86
C VAL A 130 12.04 5.26 -26.87
N THR A 131 12.62 6.10 -26.01
CA THR A 131 13.46 5.64 -24.90
C THR A 131 12.59 5.46 -23.67
N ALA A 132 12.44 4.22 -23.21
CA ALA A 132 11.87 3.94 -21.90
C ALA A 132 12.86 4.41 -20.83
N VAL A 133 12.45 5.36 -20.00
CA VAL A 133 13.22 5.82 -18.83
C VAL A 133 12.47 5.37 -17.58
N ASP A 134 13.13 4.57 -16.74
CA ASP A 134 12.61 4.27 -15.41
C ASP A 134 12.75 5.54 -14.55
N GLY A 135 11.62 6.14 -14.21
CA GLY A 135 11.52 7.37 -13.42
C GLY A 135 11.66 7.15 -11.92
N THR A 136 12.49 6.19 -11.48
CA THR A 136 12.78 5.99 -10.06
C THR A 136 13.58 7.19 -9.53
N LEU A 137 12.86 8.18 -9.01
CA LEU A 137 13.42 9.25 -8.19
C LEU A 137 13.51 8.72 -6.75
N LEU A 138 14.74 8.60 -6.24
CA LEU A 138 15.06 8.27 -4.85
C LEU A 138 14.59 9.36 -3.89
#